data_AF-A0A5K1BSW8-F1
#
_entry.id   AF-A0A5K1BSW8-F1
#
_cell.length_a   1.000
_cell.length_b   1.000
_cell.length_c   1.000
_cell.angle_alpha   90.00
_cell.angle_beta   90.00
_cell.angle_gamma   90.00
#
_symmetry.space_group_name_H-M   'P 1'
#
loop_
_entity.id
_entity.type
_entity.pdbx_description
1 polymer ?
#
loop_
_entity_poly.entity_id
_entity_poly.type
_entity_poly.pdbx_seq_one_letter_code
_entity_poly.pdbx_strand_id
1 'polypeptide(L)'
;IAQQNSLDIDVDLALGFASHFCKMSTMECLVEEGHASAFLGPLMRAAERGCMQVVSWFVEKGCRDMELCLALTAATSSCQIEVADYLLQHVPHNMLSTLGIEIIKAAGERSCNSLAGVAFLMQSNFLKTAEATYEVADRIVRSDDEGVTPELRTFLSKMWTKDAYHQGRKFAEDHYLNVARIIMKGTSPVRLLQLPLELQ
;
A
#
# COMPACT_ATOMS: atom_id res chain seq x y z
N ILE A 1 -7.16 -10.53 38.12
CA ILE A 1 -7.12 -9.28 38.93
C ILE A 1 -8.29 -8.35 38.61
N ALA A 2 -8.46 -7.86 37.38
CA ALA A 2 -9.56 -6.93 37.06
C ALA A 2 -10.96 -7.53 37.26
N GLN A 3 -11.21 -8.73 36.71
CA GLN A 3 -12.45 -9.48 36.96
C GLN A 3 -12.66 -9.78 38.45
N GLN A 4 -11.60 -10.12 39.18
CA GLN A 4 -11.64 -10.38 40.62
C GLN A 4 -11.98 -9.11 41.44
N ASN A 5 -11.69 -7.94 40.89
CA ASN A 5 -11.94 -6.64 41.52
C ASN A 5 -13.20 -5.95 40.98
N SER A 6 -14.02 -6.63 40.17
CA SER A 6 -15.22 -6.07 39.52
C SER A 6 -14.98 -4.75 38.81
N LEU A 7 -13.79 -4.59 38.20
CA LEU A 7 -13.48 -3.42 37.38
C LEU A 7 -14.15 -3.59 36.02
N ASP A 8 -14.97 -2.62 35.64
CA ASP A 8 -15.54 -2.53 34.30
C ASP A 8 -14.42 -2.12 33.32
N ILE A 9 -13.95 -3.08 32.54
CA ILE A 9 -12.91 -2.86 31.52
C ILE A 9 -13.55 -3.07 30.17
N ASP A 10 -13.50 -2.03 29.34
CA ASP A 10 -13.76 -2.15 27.91
C ASP A 10 -12.58 -2.92 27.26
N VAL A 11 -12.77 -4.23 27.12
CA VAL A 11 -11.75 -5.16 26.63
C VAL A 11 -11.40 -4.86 25.16
N ASP A 12 -12.38 -4.47 24.34
CA ASP A 12 -12.17 -4.18 22.92
C ASP A 12 -11.38 -2.88 22.74
N LEU A 13 -11.68 -1.85 23.55
CA LEU A 13 -10.88 -0.61 23.58
C LEU A 13 -9.46 -0.88 24.09
N ALA A 14 -9.33 -1.68 25.16
CA ALA A 14 -8.03 -2.07 25.70
C ALA A 14 -7.19 -2.83 24.65
N LEU A 15 -7.81 -3.73 23.88
CA LEU A 15 -7.14 -4.45 22.79
C LEU A 15 -6.66 -3.49 21.70
N GLY A 16 -7.45 -2.46 21.39
CA GLY A 16 -7.06 -1.39 20.47
C GLY A 16 -5.78 -0.67 20.91
N PHE A 17 -5.67 -0.31 22.19
CA PHE A 17 -4.47 0.31 22.74
C PHE A 17 -3.29 -0.66 22.82
N ALA A 18 -3.52 -1.90 23.26
CA ALA A 18 -2.48 -2.92 23.33
C ALA A 18 -1.87 -3.17 21.93
N SER A 19 -2.71 -3.25 20.90
CA SER A 19 -2.28 -3.40 19.51
C SER A 19 -1.50 -2.19 19.01
N HIS A 20 -1.96 -0.98 19.34
CA HIS A 20 -1.30 0.26 18.94
C HIS A 20 0.12 0.41 19.55
N PHE A 21 0.34 -0.08 20.76
CA PHE A 21 1.65 -0.05 21.44
C PHE A 21 2.42 -1.38 21.34
N CYS A 22 2.01 -2.26 20.42
CA CYS A 22 2.52 -3.61 20.19
C CYS A 22 2.76 -4.41 21.50
N LYS A 23 1.80 -4.42 22.44
CA LYS A 23 1.86 -5.14 23.73
C LYS A 23 1.32 -6.57 23.62
N MET A 24 2.09 -7.46 22.98
CA MET A 24 1.68 -8.84 22.67
C MET A 24 1.10 -9.61 23.86
N SER A 25 1.80 -9.68 25.00
CA SER A 25 1.30 -10.43 26.17
C SER A 25 -0.02 -9.88 26.72
N THR A 26 -0.25 -8.56 26.61
CA THR A 26 -1.52 -7.94 26.99
C THR A 26 -2.61 -8.32 25.99
N MET A 27 -2.30 -8.32 24.70
CA MET A 27 -3.25 -8.72 23.66
C MET A 27 -3.69 -10.18 23.80
N GLU A 28 -2.74 -11.09 24.04
CA GLU A 28 -3.01 -12.51 24.28
C GLU A 28 -3.94 -12.69 25.48
N CYS A 29 -3.64 -12.04 26.60
CA CYS A 29 -4.50 -12.06 27.78
C CYS A 29 -5.91 -11.51 27.49
N LEU A 30 -6.02 -10.38 26.77
CA LEU A 30 -7.31 -9.76 26.44
C LEU A 30 -8.16 -10.66 25.52
N VAL A 31 -7.55 -11.39 24.59
CA VAL A 31 -8.29 -12.29 23.68
C VAL A 31 -8.62 -13.63 24.34
N GLU A 32 -7.68 -14.22 25.08
CA GLU A 32 -7.83 -15.56 25.64
C GLU A 32 -8.63 -15.56 26.95
N GLU A 33 -8.37 -14.61 27.85
CA GLU A 33 -9.05 -14.49 29.15
C GLU A 33 -10.15 -13.41 29.14
N GLY A 34 -9.92 -12.32 28.39
CA GLY A 34 -10.86 -11.21 28.27
C GLY A 34 -11.97 -11.43 27.23
N HIS A 35 -11.88 -12.49 26.43
CA HIS A 35 -12.82 -12.83 25.36
C HIS A 35 -13.06 -11.70 24.34
N ALA A 36 -12.05 -10.86 24.08
CA ALA A 36 -12.13 -9.84 23.05
C ALA A 36 -12.38 -10.49 21.68
N SER A 37 -13.33 -9.93 20.91
CA SER A 37 -13.73 -10.49 19.60
C SER A 37 -13.77 -9.46 18.48
N ALA A 38 -13.66 -8.16 18.80
CA ALA A 38 -13.66 -7.10 17.80
C ALA A 38 -12.24 -6.81 17.29
N PHE A 39 -11.77 -7.56 16.28
CA PHE A 39 -10.39 -7.43 15.78
C PHE A 39 -10.17 -6.32 14.76
N LEU A 40 -11.21 -5.83 14.07
CA LEU A 40 -11.07 -4.82 13.01
C LEU A 40 -10.32 -3.55 13.48
N GLY A 41 -10.81 -2.91 14.54
CA GLY A 41 -10.24 -1.66 15.04
C GLY A 41 -8.79 -1.81 15.55
N PRO A 42 -8.48 -2.85 16.33
CA PRO A 42 -7.11 -3.18 16.72
C PRO A 42 -6.16 -3.48 15.54
N LEU A 43 -6.61 -4.30 14.57
CA LEU A 43 -5.84 -4.64 13.38
C LEU A 43 -5.54 -3.41 12.52
N MET A 44 -6.53 -2.55 12.26
CA MET A 44 -6.34 -1.32 11.48
C MET A 44 -5.28 -0.41 12.14
N ARG A 45 -5.35 -0.20 13.46
CA ARG A 45 -4.36 0.62 14.18
C ARG A 45 -2.94 0.04 14.11
N ALA A 46 -2.82 -1.29 14.17
CA ALA A 46 -1.54 -1.96 14.02
C ALA A 46 -0.99 -1.80 12.58
N ALA A 47 -1.87 -1.90 11.59
CA ALA A 47 -1.54 -1.73 10.18
C ALA A 47 -1.10 -0.30 9.85
N GLU A 48 -1.79 0.72 10.35
CA GLU A 48 -1.39 2.14 10.21
C GLU A 48 -0.02 2.45 10.82
N ARG A 49 0.29 1.80 11.95
CA ARG A 49 1.58 1.95 12.64
C ARG A 49 2.72 1.15 12.03
N GLY A 50 2.43 0.13 11.23
CA GLY A 50 3.44 -0.81 10.76
C GLY A 50 3.90 -1.82 11.82
N CYS A 51 3.10 -2.14 12.85
CA CYS A 51 3.44 -3.20 13.82
C CYS A 51 3.29 -4.59 13.13
N MET A 52 4.30 -5.05 12.38
CA MET A 52 4.23 -6.34 11.65
C MET A 52 3.91 -7.52 12.57
N GLN A 53 4.55 -7.61 13.74
CA GLN A 53 4.29 -8.68 14.71
C GLN A 53 2.79 -8.77 15.09
N VAL A 54 2.17 -7.63 15.35
CA VAL A 54 0.75 -7.55 15.73
C VAL A 54 -0.16 -7.93 14.57
N VAL A 55 0.14 -7.43 13.37
CA VAL A 55 -0.65 -7.74 12.17
C VAL A 55 -0.58 -9.24 11.87
N SER A 56 0.62 -9.85 11.89
CA SER A 56 0.77 -11.29 11.65
C SER A 56 -0.04 -12.12 12.65
N TRP A 57 -0.03 -11.73 13.92
CA TRP A 57 -0.80 -12.40 14.98
C TRP A 57 -2.31 -12.35 14.73
N PHE A 58 -2.85 -11.21 14.30
CA PHE A 58 -4.27 -11.11 13.94
C PHE A 58 -4.63 -11.97 12.71
N VAL A 59 -3.75 -12.02 11.71
CA VAL A 59 -3.95 -12.91 10.55
C VAL A 59 -3.98 -14.37 10.98
N GLU A 60 -3.06 -14.80 11.86
CA GLU A 60 -3.01 -16.16 12.40
C GLU A 60 -4.23 -16.51 13.26
N LYS A 61 -4.82 -15.55 13.98
CA LYS A 61 -6.07 -15.73 14.72
C LYS A 61 -7.32 -15.82 13.82
N GLY A 62 -7.17 -15.66 12.50
CA GLY A 62 -8.25 -15.87 11.54
C GLY A 62 -9.17 -14.67 11.36
N CYS A 63 -8.61 -13.46 11.24
CA CYS A 63 -9.37 -12.28 10.85
C CYS A 63 -10.19 -12.49 9.57
N ARG A 64 -11.34 -11.81 9.50
CA ARG A 64 -12.24 -11.90 8.34
C ARG A 64 -11.63 -11.21 7.13
N ASP A 65 -11.94 -11.71 5.93
CA ASP A 65 -11.43 -11.15 4.66
C ASP A 65 -11.61 -9.62 4.55
N MET A 66 -12.78 -9.11 4.94
CA MET A 66 -13.07 -7.67 4.93
C MET A 66 -12.18 -6.90 5.93
N GLU A 67 -11.87 -7.48 7.08
CA GLU A 67 -10.97 -6.86 8.06
C GLU A 67 -9.55 -6.77 7.51
N LEU A 68 -9.09 -7.82 6.82
CA LEU A 68 -7.80 -7.81 6.13
C LEU A 68 -7.75 -6.76 5.02
N CYS A 69 -8.82 -6.63 4.24
CA CYS A 69 -8.90 -5.63 3.18
C CYS A 69 -8.87 -4.19 3.73
N LEU A 70 -9.59 -3.92 4.82
CA LEU A 70 -9.56 -2.61 5.47
C LEU A 70 -8.20 -2.30 6.09
N ALA A 71 -7.55 -3.31 6.68
CA ALA A 71 -6.20 -3.20 7.19
C ALA A 71 -5.17 -2.92 6.08
N LEU A 72 -5.31 -3.56 4.92
CA LEU A 72 -4.48 -3.30 3.73
C LEU A 72 -4.63 -1.84 3.28
N THR A 73 -5.86 -1.34 3.19
CA THR A 73 -6.13 0.07 2.86
C THR A 73 -5.48 1.00 3.89
N ALA A 74 -5.59 0.70 5.18
CA ALA A 74 -5.00 1.49 6.25
C ALA A 74 -3.46 1.53 6.16
N ALA A 75 -2.80 0.37 6.04
CA ALA A 75 -1.35 0.26 5.83
C ALA A 75 -0.89 1.02 4.59
N THR A 76 -1.62 0.89 3.49
CA THR A 76 -1.34 1.60 2.23
C THR A 76 -1.45 3.12 2.43
N SER A 77 -2.53 3.59 3.05
CA SER A 77 -2.74 5.03 3.31
C SER A 77 -1.65 5.63 4.20
N SER A 78 -1.08 4.84 5.11
CA SER A 78 0.01 5.21 6.01
C SER A 78 1.39 4.90 5.46
N CYS A 79 1.50 4.43 4.20
CA CYS A 79 2.76 4.07 3.56
C CYS A 79 3.57 2.99 4.31
N GLN A 80 2.90 2.07 5.00
CA GLN A 80 3.51 0.94 5.70
C GLN A 80 3.73 -0.22 4.72
N ILE A 81 4.72 -0.07 3.85
CA ILE A 81 4.94 -0.94 2.68
C ILE A 81 5.11 -2.42 3.07
N GLU A 82 5.90 -2.71 4.10
CA GLU A 82 6.14 -4.09 4.56
C GLU A 82 4.84 -4.76 5.02
N VAL A 83 4.02 -4.04 5.78
CA VAL A 83 2.71 -4.56 6.24
C VAL A 83 1.71 -4.67 5.10
N ALA A 84 1.70 -3.70 4.18
CA ALA A 84 0.85 -3.73 3.00
C ALA A 84 1.20 -4.93 2.09
N ASP A 85 2.49 -5.22 1.89
CA ASP A 85 2.95 -6.38 1.12
C ASP A 85 2.51 -7.69 1.77
N TYR A 86 2.71 -7.82 3.08
CA TYR A 86 2.25 -8.98 3.83
C TYR A 86 0.73 -9.17 3.70
N LEU A 87 -0.05 -8.12 3.98
CA LEU A 87 -1.51 -8.19 3.92
C LEU A 87 -2.01 -8.50 2.50
N LEU A 88 -1.36 -7.98 1.45
CA LEU A 88 -1.74 -8.23 0.06
C LEU A 88 -1.70 -9.73 -0.28
N GLN A 89 -0.81 -10.51 0.33
CA GLN A 89 -0.72 -11.96 0.13
C GLN A 89 -1.86 -12.72 0.83
N HIS A 90 -2.49 -12.12 1.84
CA HIS A 90 -3.56 -12.74 2.64
C HIS A 90 -4.96 -12.28 2.27
N VAL A 91 -5.13 -11.12 1.63
CA VAL A 91 -6.44 -10.65 1.19
C VAL A 91 -6.90 -11.47 -0.04
N PRO A 92 -8.13 -12.02 -0.03
CA PRO A 92 -8.65 -12.75 -1.18
C PRO A 92 -8.75 -11.89 -2.43
N HIS A 93 -8.29 -12.44 -3.56
CA HIS A 93 -8.25 -11.70 -4.83
C HIS A 93 -9.62 -11.24 -5.34
N ASN A 94 -10.68 -12.02 -5.11
CA ASN A 94 -12.04 -11.61 -5.43
C ASN A 94 -12.40 -10.29 -4.70
N MET A 95 -12.01 -10.17 -3.43
CA MET A 95 -12.23 -8.95 -2.66
C MET A 95 -11.44 -7.76 -3.22
N LEU A 96 -10.15 -7.97 -3.54
CA LEU A 96 -9.32 -6.93 -4.19
C LEU A 96 -9.92 -6.48 -5.52
N SER A 97 -10.43 -7.41 -6.33
CA SER A 97 -11.05 -7.09 -7.62
C SER A 97 -12.36 -6.31 -7.49
N THR A 98 -13.16 -6.60 -6.46
CA THR A 98 -14.42 -5.90 -6.20
C THR A 98 -14.20 -4.51 -5.61
N LEU A 99 -13.23 -4.38 -4.69
CA LEU A 99 -13.02 -3.15 -3.92
C LEU A 99 -11.86 -2.29 -4.43
N GLY A 100 -11.16 -2.68 -5.49
CA GLY A 100 -9.92 -2.03 -5.93
C GLY A 100 -10.01 -0.52 -6.13
N ILE A 101 -11.13 -0.02 -6.67
CA ILE A 101 -11.35 1.43 -6.81
C ILE A 101 -11.43 2.11 -5.44
N GLU A 102 -12.22 1.55 -4.52
CA GLU A 102 -12.40 2.12 -3.18
C GLU A 102 -11.13 2.03 -2.33
N ILE A 103 -10.34 0.96 -2.47
CA ILE A 103 -9.02 0.82 -1.82
C ILE A 103 -8.11 1.97 -2.25
N ILE A 104 -7.99 2.24 -3.56
CA ILE A 104 -7.11 3.29 -4.08
C ILE A 104 -7.61 4.68 -3.68
N LYS A 105 -8.92 4.93 -3.74
CA LYS A 105 -9.54 6.18 -3.28
C LYS A 105 -9.24 6.43 -1.80
N ALA A 106 -9.62 5.51 -0.93
CA ALA A 106 -9.44 5.63 0.51
C ALA A 106 -7.96 5.73 0.90
N ALA A 107 -7.07 5.01 0.20
CA ALA A 107 -5.64 5.14 0.41
C ALA A 107 -5.16 6.56 0.07
N GLY A 108 -5.58 7.14 -1.06
CA GLY A 108 -5.12 8.45 -1.55
C GLY A 108 -5.74 9.67 -0.87
N GLU A 109 -6.75 9.52 -0.03
CA GLU A 109 -7.38 10.64 0.71
C GLU A 109 -6.48 11.24 1.81
N ARG A 110 -5.53 10.47 2.37
CA ARG A 110 -4.71 10.93 3.50
C ARG A 110 -3.48 11.70 3.00
N SER A 111 -3.32 12.95 3.42
CA SER A 111 -2.33 13.88 2.86
C SER A 111 -0.88 13.55 3.23
N CYS A 112 0.01 13.76 2.24
CA CYS A 112 1.47 13.83 2.27
C CYS A 112 2.30 12.56 1.98
N ASN A 113 1.93 11.35 2.43
CA ASN A 113 2.71 10.12 2.13
C ASN A 113 1.90 8.96 1.51
N SER A 114 0.58 9.09 1.42
CA SER A 114 -0.29 8.02 0.92
C SER A 114 -0.03 7.62 -0.52
N LEU A 115 0.37 8.58 -1.38
CA LEU A 115 0.63 8.31 -2.79
C LEU A 115 1.77 7.32 -3.00
N ALA A 116 2.74 7.25 -2.07
CA ALA A 116 3.79 6.24 -2.12
C ALA A 116 3.24 4.83 -1.83
N GLY A 117 2.30 4.70 -0.89
CA GLY A 117 1.57 3.45 -0.66
C GLY A 117 0.69 3.06 -1.85
N VAL A 118 -0.02 4.02 -2.44
CA VAL A 118 -0.77 3.80 -3.68
C VAL A 118 0.18 3.36 -4.80
N ALA A 119 1.32 4.03 -4.97
CA ALA A 119 2.35 3.65 -5.94
C ALA A 119 2.80 2.20 -5.74
N PHE A 120 3.04 1.80 -4.49
CA PHE A 120 3.40 0.42 -4.15
C PHE A 120 2.31 -0.56 -4.60
N LEU A 121 1.04 -0.35 -4.23
CA LEU A 121 -0.04 -1.26 -4.66
C LEU A 121 -0.12 -1.38 -6.18
N MET A 122 0.03 -0.25 -6.88
CA MET A 122 0.02 -0.24 -8.34
C MET A 122 1.20 -1.02 -8.94
N GLN A 123 2.40 -0.87 -8.37
CA GLN A 123 3.61 -1.61 -8.79
C GLN A 123 3.50 -3.11 -8.53
N SER A 124 2.84 -3.50 -7.44
CA SER A 124 2.63 -4.90 -7.06
C SER A 124 1.60 -5.61 -7.93
N ASN A 125 0.99 -4.93 -8.92
CA ASN A 125 -0.11 -5.46 -9.72
C ASN A 125 -1.17 -6.11 -8.81
N PHE A 126 -1.65 -5.38 -7.80
CA PHE A 126 -2.49 -5.94 -6.73
C PHE A 126 -3.77 -6.64 -7.23
N LEU A 127 -4.15 -6.46 -8.50
CA LEU A 127 -5.23 -7.18 -9.19
C LEU A 127 -4.75 -8.38 -10.02
N LYS A 128 -3.54 -8.89 -9.76
CA LYS A 128 -2.77 -9.95 -10.47
C LYS A 128 -2.21 -9.57 -11.83
N THR A 129 -2.83 -8.65 -12.56
CA THR A 129 -2.35 -8.23 -13.88
C THR A 129 -2.19 -6.73 -13.96
N ALA A 130 -1.17 -6.30 -14.71
CA ALA A 130 -0.93 -4.89 -14.95
C ALA A 130 -2.12 -4.24 -15.66
N GLU A 131 -2.75 -4.95 -16.59
CA GLU A 131 -3.93 -4.48 -17.32
C GLU A 131 -5.10 -4.17 -16.38
N ALA A 132 -5.42 -5.08 -15.45
CA ALA A 132 -6.51 -4.88 -14.49
C ALA A 132 -6.20 -3.72 -13.52
N THR A 133 -4.95 -3.63 -13.06
CA THR A 133 -4.51 -2.55 -12.17
C THR A 133 -4.56 -1.19 -12.86
N TYR A 134 -4.10 -1.07 -14.11
CA TYR A 134 -4.21 0.17 -14.89
C TYR A 134 -5.65 0.53 -15.25
N GLU A 135 -6.53 -0.45 -15.47
CA GLU A 135 -7.96 -0.18 -15.70
C GLU A 135 -8.64 0.46 -14.51
N VAL A 136 -8.26 0.09 -13.27
CA VAL A 136 -8.76 0.78 -12.07
C VAL A 136 -8.32 2.24 -12.06
N ALA A 137 -7.05 2.53 -12.36
CA ALA A 137 -6.56 3.90 -12.45
C ALA A 137 -7.26 4.72 -13.53
N ASP A 138 -7.45 4.15 -14.74
CA ASP A 138 -8.18 4.80 -15.82
C ASP A 138 -9.63 5.12 -15.41
N ARG A 139 -10.30 4.20 -14.70
CA ARG A 139 -11.67 4.39 -14.20
C ARG A 139 -11.74 5.50 -13.16
N ILE A 140 -10.78 5.58 -12.24
CA ILE A 140 -10.71 6.65 -11.23
C ILE A 140 -10.48 8.00 -11.92
N VAL A 141 -9.54 8.07 -12.86
CA VAL A 141 -9.20 9.31 -13.57
C VAL A 141 -10.38 9.83 -14.40
N ARG A 142 -11.19 8.95 -14.99
CA ARG A 142 -12.38 9.30 -15.79
C ARG A 142 -13.65 9.53 -14.97
N SER A 143 -13.65 9.16 -13.70
CA SER A 143 -14.83 9.28 -12.84
C SER A 143 -14.98 10.72 -12.35
N ASP A 144 -16.17 11.30 -12.40
CA ASP A 144 -16.47 12.62 -11.82
C ASP A 144 -16.74 12.57 -10.30
N ASP A 145 -16.28 11.51 -9.63
CA ASP A 145 -16.46 11.32 -8.20
C ASP A 145 -15.69 12.37 -7.38
N GLU A 146 -16.42 13.16 -6.58
CA GLU A 146 -15.89 14.18 -5.68
C GLU A 146 -15.04 13.59 -4.54
N GLY A 147 -15.15 12.29 -4.26
CA GLY A 147 -14.31 11.57 -3.30
C GLY A 147 -12.88 11.34 -3.76
N VAL A 148 -12.55 11.63 -5.03
CA VAL A 148 -11.17 11.50 -5.56
C VAL A 148 -10.44 12.82 -5.41
N THR A 149 -9.40 12.86 -4.59
CA THR A 149 -8.57 14.06 -4.43
C THR A 149 -7.90 14.47 -5.76
N PRO A 150 -7.78 15.78 -6.06
CA PRO A 150 -7.10 16.26 -7.26
C PRO A 150 -5.66 15.74 -7.38
N GLU A 151 -4.98 15.57 -6.24
CA GLU A 151 -3.62 15.04 -6.13
C GLU A 151 -3.56 13.59 -6.58
N LEU A 152 -4.46 12.73 -6.08
CA LEU A 152 -4.55 11.32 -6.49
C LEU A 152 -4.87 11.21 -7.99
N ARG A 153 -5.83 12.02 -8.47
CA ARG A 153 -6.20 12.03 -9.89
C ARG A 153 -5.03 12.41 -10.78
N THR A 154 -4.30 13.45 -10.41
CA THR A 154 -3.11 13.91 -11.15
C THR A 154 -2.00 12.86 -11.13
N PHE A 155 -1.78 12.22 -9.97
CA PHE A 155 -0.80 11.15 -9.81
C PHE A 155 -1.11 9.94 -10.70
N LEU A 156 -2.35 9.44 -10.65
CA LEU A 156 -2.80 8.31 -11.49
C LEU A 156 -2.74 8.67 -12.97
N SER A 157 -3.23 9.85 -13.35
CA SER A 157 -3.22 10.32 -14.74
C SER A 157 -1.82 10.33 -15.35
N LYS A 158 -0.83 10.84 -14.61
CA LYS A 158 0.55 10.97 -15.08
C LYS A 158 1.34 9.68 -15.12
N MET A 159 1.07 8.75 -14.20
CA MET A 159 1.99 7.63 -13.94
C MET A 159 1.35 6.25 -14.18
N TRP A 160 0.02 6.14 -14.10
CA TRP A 160 -0.65 4.85 -13.97
C TRP A 160 -1.86 4.69 -14.90
N THR A 161 -2.03 5.54 -15.90
CA THR A 161 -3.00 5.30 -16.98
C THR A 161 -2.39 4.40 -18.05
N LYS A 162 -3.23 3.74 -18.86
CA LYS A 162 -2.75 2.97 -20.02
C LYS A 162 -1.91 3.84 -20.97
N ASP A 163 -2.33 5.09 -21.18
CA ASP A 163 -1.62 6.05 -22.03
C ASP A 163 -0.24 6.41 -21.43
N ALA A 164 -0.17 6.67 -20.11
CA ALA A 164 1.10 6.92 -19.43
C ALA A 164 2.06 5.73 -19.55
N TYR A 165 1.56 4.49 -19.43
CA TYR A 165 2.35 3.28 -19.63
C TYR A 165 2.93 3.19 -21.04
N HIS A 166 2.09 3.37 -22.07
CA HIS A 166 2.54 3.32 -23.46
C HIS A 166 3.56 4.42 -23.79
N GLN A 167 3.33 5.64 -23.28
CA GLN A 167 4.26 6.75 -23.45
C GLN A 167 5.60 6.49 -22.75
N GLY A 168 5.56 5.96 -21.51
CA GLY A 168 6.76 5.58 -20.76
C GLY A 168 7.57 4.50 -21.48
N ARG A 169 6.90 3.47 -22.02
CA ARG A 169 7.57 2.43 -22.82
C ARG A 169 8.26 2.98 -24.06
N LYS A 170 7.57 3.83 -24.82
CA LYS A 170 8.14 4.45 -26.02
C LYS A 170 9.38 5.29 -25.67
N PHE A 171 9.29 6.09 -24.60
CA PHE A 171 10.41 6.88 -24.13
C PHE A 171 11.60 6.01 -23.69
N ALA A 172 11.33 4.89 -23.01
CA ALA A 172 12.36 3.94 -22.60
C ALA A 172 13.03 3.24 -23.80
N GLU A 173 12.26 2.84 -24.82
CA GLU A 173 12.78 2.26 -26.07
C GLU A 173 13.67 3.27 -26.81
N ASP A 174 13.22 4.52 -26.96
CA ASP A 174 14.02 5.60 -27.57
C ASP A 174 15.29 5.89 -26.75
N HIS A 175 15.19 5.93 -25.42
CA HIS A 175 16.34 6.13 -24.54
C HIS A 175 17.33 4.97 -24.64
N TYR A 176 16.86 3.72 -24.59
CA TYR A 176 17.70 2.54 -24.77
C TYR A 176 18.40 2.56 -26.12
N LEU A 177 17.70 2.88 -27.21
CA LEU A 177 18.31 3.00 -28.54
C LEU A 177 19.37 4.10 -28.58
N ASN A 178 19.15 5.23 -27.91
CA ASN A 178 20.14 6.30 -27.80
C ASN A 178 21.37 5.86 -27.01
N VAL A 179 21.20 5.22 -25.86
CA VAL A 179 22.29 4.67 -25.05
C VAL A 179 23.05 3.58 -25.81
N ALA A 180 22.34 2.64 -26.43
CA ALA A 180 22.93 1.59 -27.25
C ALA A 180 23.67 2.16 -28.47
N ARG A 181 23.18 3.23 -29.09
CA ARG A 181 23.93 3.94 -30.15
C ARG A 181 25.18 4.61 -29.60
N ILE A 182 25.15 5.23 -28.43
CA ILE A 182 26.35 5.81 -27.79
C ILE A 182 27.38 4.70 -27.51
N ILE A 183 26.94 3.56 -26.99
CA ILE A 183 27.81 2.42 -26.63
C ILE A 183 28.34 1.70 -27.88
N MET A 184 27.48 1.38 -28.85
CA MET A 184 27.81 0.55 -30.02
C MET A 184 28.34 1.35 -31.22
N LYS A 185 27.89 2.60 -31.41
CA LYS A 185 28.45 3.56 -32.38
C LYS A 185 29.31 4.62 -31.68
N GLY A 186 29.99 4.25 -30.59
CA GLY A 186 31.06 5.05 -30.00
C GLY A 186 32.29 5.17 -30.93
N THR A 187 32.09 5.68 -32.16
CA THR A 187 33.11 6.28 -33.02
C THR A 187 33.20 7.78 -32.75
N SER A 188 32.95 8.20 -31.50
CA SER A 188 33.33 9.52 -31.05
C SER A 188 34.86 9.52 -30.87
N PRO A 189 35.61 10.42 -31.52
CA PRO A 189 37.04 10.57 -31.26
C PRO A 189 37.32 11.08 -29.84
N VAL A 190 36.30 11.54 -29.11
CA VAL A 190 36.40 12.03 -27.73
C VAL A 190 35.79 10.99 -26.78
N ARG A 191 36.63 10.45 -25.90
CA ARG A 191 36.23 9.56 -24.80
C ARG A 191 35.76 10.43 -23.61
N LEU A 192 34.77 9.98 -22.82
CA LEU A 192 34.28 10.68 -21.61
C LEU A 192 35.42 11.12 -20.65
N LEU A 193 36.50 10.34 -20.60
CA LEU A 193 37.71 10.65 -19.81
C LEU A 193 38.58 11.78 -20.36
N GLN A 194 38.29 12.29 -21.57
CA GLN A 194 39.00 13.38 -22.24
C GLN A 194 38.23 14.70 -22.19
N LEU A 195 37.05 14.72 -21.57
CA LEU A 195 36.34 15.96 -21.31
C LEU A 195 37.01 16.73 -20.17
N PRO A 196 37.05 18.07 -20.23
CA PRO A 196 37.48 18.91 -19.11
C PRO A 196 36.72 18.55 -17.83
N LEU A 197 37.36 18.70 -16.66
CA LEU A 197 36.76 18.39 -15.35
C LEU A 197 35.42 19.10 -15.10
N GLU A 198 35.17 20.20 -15.79
CA GLU A 198 33.94 21.01 -15.71
C GLU A 198 32.73 20.35 -16.39
N LEU A 199 32.98 19.35 -17.25
CA LEU A 199 32.00 18.62 -18.06
C LEU A 199 31.97 17.11 -17.77
N GLN A 200 32.80 16.63 -16.84
CA GLN A 200 32.74 15.29 -16.26
C GLN A 200 31.77 15.26 -15.09
#